data_AF-A0A940MYH5-F1
#
_entry.id   AF-A0A940MYH5-F1
#
_cell.length_a   1.000
_cell.length_b   1.000
_cell.length_c   1.000
_cell.angle_alpha   90.00
_cell.angle_beta   90.00
_cell.angle_gamma   90.00
#
_symmetry.space_group_name_H-M   'P 1'
#
loop_
_entity.id
_entity.type
_entity.pdbx_description
1 polymer ?
#
loop_
_entity_poly.entity_id
_entity_poly.type
_entity_poly.pdbx_seq_one_letter_code
_entity_poly.pdbx_strand_id
1 'polypeptide(L)'
;MRSARQEAEAALEAGETERAASLFEMIYRSRPGPLAAENLAKTDLAMGRVTRVESLLEDALVLWPDRTRLLGLYLRLDEQTGGFKGVPDRVRAKLQSSFSHPGLNARAAIAAAWEGRESDLKRYSKTALKFVHPTAAPLLRSILMSAAIEGGFVSWADRLAGMARTSEETHPDIIVDRITVRLKMEILDDETSRLLFWLRRHPRHLEKADYMAAMYSWEKRGVSSDLVEVLLGLTPTTTIRLHALSMSAELGDWKRALEIYRQDHAIREHWRKWLPVSKLVASESDDSAIQAHAGLYDTIRSNTCNLARRLANPALRIAVVGNSPCERGLSKGQAIDEHDEVFRFNQYSIAEKYQADYGSKTTIVSRLRLNDANFSVLSPGMTILLKRPHFLHQPADWSRALEMSRAGIVITSQPLQPFYELAGLLGSPPSSGIAICYLLKTLRGTLERKNFFGFSFVGQVDPGTTHYTGKGLARSTHNWEREAELFTGLFG
;
A
#
# COMPACT_ATOMS: atom_id res chain seq x y z
N MET A 1 -2.46 -45.13 -8.87
CA MET A 1 -2.88 -43.71 -9.03
C MET A 1 -3.03 -42.98 -7.69
N ARG A 2 -3.94 -43.38 -6.77
CA ARG A 2 -3.94 -42.83 -5.40
C ARG A 2 -2.58 -43.03 -4.71
N SER A 3 -2.02 -44.24 -4.86
CA SER A 3 -0.66 -44.57 -4.36
C SER A 3 0.45 -43.68 -4.95
N ALA A 4 0.51 -43.45 -6.27
CA ALA A 4 1.55 -42.60 -6.87
C ALA A 4 1.48 -41.12 -6.42
N ARG A 5 0.28 -40.59 -6.22
CA ARG A 5 0.11 -39.22 -5.69
C ARG A 5 0.52 -39.13 -4.23
N GLN A 6 0.09 -40.09 -3.40
CA GLN A 6 0.49 -40.16 -2.00
C GLN A 6 2.01 -40.29 -1.86
N GLU A 7 2.65 -41.05 -2.75
CA GLU A 7 4.10 -41.17 -2.79
C GLU A 7 4.77 -39.84 -3.17
N ALA A 8 4.21 -39.09 -4.14
CA ALA A 8 4.73 -37.78 -4.52
C ALA A 8 4.57 -36.73 -3.40
N GLU A 9 3.44 -36.76 -2.69
CA GLU A 9 3.18 -35.89 -1.52
C GLU A 9 4.11 -36.27 -0.34
N ALA A 10 4.29 -37.56 -0.05
CA ALA A 10 5.23 -38.03 0.97
C ALA A 10 6.69 -37.66 0.63
N ALA A 11 7.08 -37.72 -0.64
CA ALA A 11 8.40 -37.27 -1.08
C ALA A 11 8.59 -35.76 -0.85
N LEU A 12 7.58 -34.92 -1.08
CA LEU A 12 7.65 -33.49 -0.74
C LEU A 12 7.80 -33.25 0.77
N GLU A 13 7.02 -33.96 1.58
CA GLU A 13 7.08 -33.88 3.05
C GLU A 13 8.46 -34.31 3.59
N ALA A 14 9.10 -35.29 2.94
CA ALA A 14 10.45 -35.74 3.25
C ALA A 14 11.56 -34.81 2.70
N GLY A 15 11.22 -33.75 1.96
CA GLY A 15 12.19 -32.86 1.31
C GLY A 15 12.83 -33.42 0.02
N GLU A 16 12.34 -34.56 -0.49
CA GLU A 16 12.80 -35.22 -1.71
C GLU A 16 12.19 -34.58 -2.98
N THR A 17 12.46 -33.28 -3.19
CA THR A 17 11.82 -32.46 -4.24
C THR A 17 12.01 -32.99 -5.68
N GLU A 18 13.19 -33.51 -6.02
CA GLU A 18 13.46 -34.14 -7.33
C GLU A 18 12.61 -35.39 -7.58
N ARG A 19 12.47 -36.25 -6.55
CA ARG A 19 11.65 -37.45 -6.62
C ARG A 19 10.19 -37.09 -6.76
N ALA A 20 9.71 -36.14 -5.96
CA ALA A 20 8.36 -35.62 -6.07
C ALA A 20 8.07 -35.05 -7.47
N ALA A 21 8.99 -34.27 -8.05
CA ALA A 21 8.84 -33.71 -9.39
C ALA A 21 8.70 -34.81 -10.45
N SER A 22 9.55 -35.84 -10.37
CA SER A 22 9.52 -36.99 -11.28
C SER A 22 8.20 -37.76 -11.18
N LEU A 23 7.69 -37.98 -9.97
CA LEU A 23 6.41 -38.64 -9.74
C LEU A 23 5.24 -37.80 -10.25
N PHE A 24 5.22 -36.48 -9.99
CA PHE A 24 4.19 -35.59 -10.51
C PHE A 24 4.23 -35.48 -12.04
N GLU A 25 5.41 -35.51 -12.66
CA GLU A 25 5.54 -35.56 -14.11
C GLU A 25 4.99 -36.86 -14.70
N MET A 26 5.30 -38.01 -14.10
CA MET A 26 4.73 -39.30 -14.51
C MET A 26 3.20 -39.28 -14.40
N ILE A 27 2.65 -38.72 -13.32
CA ILE A 27 1.20 -38.55 -13.13
C ILE A 27 0.63 -37.63 -14.23
N TYR A 28 1.26 -36.49 -14.49
CA TYR A 28 0.82 -35.53 -15.51
C TYR A 28 0.83 -36.13 -16.91
N ARG A 29 1.88 -36.88 -17.28
CA ARG A 29 1.98 -37.54 -18.60
C ARG A 29 0.98 -38.68 -18.77
N SER A 30 0.76 -39.49 -17.74
CA SER A 30 -0.16 -40.63 -17.80
C SER A 30 -1.63 -40.22 -17.77
N ARG A 31 -1.96 -39.14 -17.06
CA ARG A 31 -3.31 -38.58 -17.00
C ARG A 31 -3.25 -37.06 -16.81
N PRO A 32 -3.12 -36.30 -17.90
CA PRO A 32 -3.12 -34.85 -17.84
C PRO A 32 -4.38 -34.35 -17.13
N GLY A 33 -4.19 -33.50 -16.13
CA GLY A 33 -5.28 -32.94 -15.36
C GLY A 33 -4.84 -31.69 -14.63
N PRO A 34 -5.77 -30.79 -14.28
CA PRO A 34 -5.43 -29.49 -13.71
C PRO A 34 -4.73 -29.61 -12.36
N LEU A 35 -5.11 -30.61 -11.54
CA LEU A 35 -4.44 -30.87 -10.26
C LEU A 35 -3.02 -31.43 -10.42
N ALA A 36 -2.81 -32.27 -11.43
CA ALA A 36 -1.47 -32.80 -11.73
C ALA A 36 -0.55 -31.69 -12.25
N ALA A 37 -1.06 -30.82 -13.13
CA ALA A 37 -0.36 -29.62 -13.59
C ALA A 37 -0.04 -28.67 -12.43
N GLU A 38 -1.00 -28.41 -11.54
CA GLU A 38 -0.82 -27.54 -10.36
C GLU A 38 0.28 -28.07 -9.44
N ASN A 39 0.28 -29.37 -9.13
CA ASN A 39 1.27 -29.97 -8.25
C ASN A 39 2.67 -29.97 -8.90
N LEU A 40 2.76 -30.37 -10.18
CA LEU A 40 4.03 -30.35 -10.90
C LEU A 40 4.61 -28.93 -10.98
N ALA A 41 3.78 -27.92 -11.28
CA ALA A 41 4.18 -26.52 -11.31
C ALA A 41 4.72 -26.03 -9.96
N LYS A 42 4.06 -26.37 -8.84
CA LYS A 42 4.52 -25.99 -7.49
C LYS A 42 5.86 -26.66 -7.14
N THR A 43 6.01 -27.95 -7.46
CA THR A 43 7.26 -28.66 -7.19
C THR A 43 8.40 -28.13 -8.04
N ASP A 44 8.20 -27.95 -9.34
CA ASP A 44 9.23 -27.37 -10.22
C ASP A 44 9.60 -25.93 -9.83
N LEU A 45 8.63 -25.16 -9.31
CA LEU A 45 8.89 -23.83 -8.79
C LEU A 45 9.76 -23.85 -7.53
N ALA A 46 9.49 -24.77 -6.59
CA ALA A 46 10.32 -24.96 -5.39
C ALA A 46 11.77 -25.34 -5.74
N MET A 47 11.98 -25.91 -6.92
CA MET A 47 13.29 -26.28 -7.47
C MET A 47 13.92 -25.18 -8.35
N GLY A 48 13.28 -24.02 -8.48
CA GLY A 48 13.78 -22.92 -9.31
C GLY A 48 13.66 -23.14 -10.83
N ARG A 49 12.86 -24.11 -11.29
CA ARG A 49 12.69 -24.44 -12.72
C ARG A 49 11.66 -23.54 -13.42
N VAL A 50 11.84 -22.23 -13.33
CA VAL A 50 10.85 -21.20 -13.72
C VAL A 50 10.37 -21.35 -15.18
N THR A 51 11.29 -21.52 -16.13
CA THR A 51 10.94 -21.65 -17.56
C THR A 51 10.05 -22.86 -17.83
N ARG A 52 10.30 -23.97 -17.11
CA ARG A 52 9.49 -25.19 -17.22
C ARG A 52 8.09 -24.98 -16.66
N VAL A 53 7.98 -24.33 -15.49
CA VAL A 53 6.70 -23.96 -14.87
C VAL A 53 5.90 -23.05 -15.79
N GLU A 54 6.55 -22.07 -16.40
CA GLU A 54 5.92 -21.14 -17.34
C GLU A 54 5.28 -21.87 -18.52
N SER A 55 6.05 -22.72 -19.22
CA SER A 55 5.53 -23.50 -20.36
C SER A 55 4.40 -24.46 -19.94
N LEU A 56 4.58 -25.18 -18.81
CA LEU A 56 3.57 -26.09 -18.29
C LEU A 56 2.24 -25.37 -18.02
N LEU A 57 2.29 -24.19 -17.41
CA LEU A 57 1.09 -23.43 -17.06
C LEU A 57 0.42 -22.79 -18.29
N GLU A 58 1.20 -22.38 -19.30
CA GLU A 58 0.66 -21.93 -20.59
C GLU A 58 -0.13 -23.06 -21.27
N ASP A 59 0.46 -24.24 -21.42
CA ASP A 59 -0.21 -25.40 -22.01
C ASP A 59 -1.45 -25.81 -21.20
N ALA A 60 -1.33 -25.84 -19.86
CA ALA A 60 -2.42 -26.22 -18.98
C ALA A 60 -3.59 -25.23 -19.02
N LEU A 61 -3.34 -23.93 -19.21
CA LEU A 61 -4.39 -22.91 -19.33
C LEU A 61 -5.11 -22.94 -20.67
N VAL A 62 -4.48 -23.44 -21.73
CA VAL A 62 -5.17 -23.75 -23.01
C VAL A 62 -6.15 -24.91 -22.81
N LEU A 63 -5.73 -25.96 -22.10
CA LEU A 63 -6.56 -27.15 -21.88
C LEU A 63 -7.67 -26.94 -20.84
N TRP A 64 -7.40 -26.13 -19.80
CA TRP A 64 -8.32 -25.90 -18.68
C TRP A 64 -8.46 -24.41 -18.34
N PRO A 65 -9.07 -23.61 -19.25
CA PRO A 65 -9.13 -22.16 -19.11
C PRO A 65 -10.00 -21.67 -17.94
N ASP A 66 -10.84 -22.56 -17.36
CA ASP A 66 -11.72 -22.29 -16.22
C ASP A 66 -11.01 -22.41 -14.86
N ARG A 67 -9.76 -22.90 -14.83
CA ARG A 67 -9.03 -23.24 -13.59
C ARG A 67 -8.30 -22.05 -13.01
N THR A 68 -9.02 -21.35 -12.12
CA THR A 68 -8.53 -20.17 -11.40
C THR A 68 -7.21 -20.39 -10.64
N ARG A 69 -6.97 -21.59 -10.09
CA ARG A 69 -5.71 -21.91 -9.40
C ARG A 69 -4.50 -21.91 -10.33
N LEU A 70 -4.62 -22.50 -11.53
CA LEU A 70 -3.56 -22.49 -12.53
C LEU A 70 -3.27 -21.06 -13.01
N LEU A 71 -4.33 -20.29 -13.28
CA LEU A 71 -4.19 -18.88 -13.66
C LEU A 71 -3.51 -18.08 -12.55
N GLY A 72 -3.92 -18.28 -11.29
CA GLY A 72 -3.34 -17.59 -10.15
C GLY A 72 -1.88 -17.95 -9.87
N LEU A 73 -1.44 -19.17 -10.18
CA LEU A 73 -0.02 -19.55 -10.14
C LEU A 73 0.75 -18.88 -11.28
N TYR A 74 0.20 -18.92 -12.50
CA TYR A 74 0.85 -18.37 -13.68
C TYR A 74 1.10 -16.86 -13.57
N LEU A 75 0.11 -16.12 -13.07
CA LEU A 75 0.21 -14.66 -12.91
C LEU A 75 1.15 -14.22 -11.78
N ARG A 76 1.40 -15.09 -10.78
CA ARG A 76 2.29 -14.81 -9.64
C ARG A 76 3.68 -15.41 -9.78
N LEU A 77 3.94 -16.10 -10.89
CA LEU A 77 5.23 -16.75 -11.15
C LEU A 77 6.40 -15.76 -11.06
N ASP A 78 6.20 -14.53 -11.57
CA ASP A 78 7.25 -13.51 -11.59
C ASP A 78 7.50 -12.89 -10.20
N GLU A 79 6.47 -12.79 -9.35
CA GLU A 79 6.61 -12.35 -7.95
C GLU A 79 7.44 -13.36 -7.13
N GLN A 80 7.18 -14.65 -7.33
CA GLN A 80 7.81 -15.74 -6.56
C GLN A 80 9.28 -15.96 -6.91
N THR A 81 9.72 -15.49 -8.08
CA THR A 81 11.07 -15.73 -8.60
C THR A 81 12.00 -14.53 -8.45
N GLY A 82 11.51 -13.43 -7.84
CA GLY A 82 12.29 -12.22 -7.56
C GLY A 82 12.82 -11.50 -8.80
N GLY A 83 12.33 -11.88 -9.99
CA GLY A 83 12.94 -11.56 -11.28
C GLY A 83 11.96 -10.97 -12.27
N PHE A 84 11.69 -9.67 -12.16
CA PHE A 84 10.93 -8.93 -13.19
C PHE A 84 11.80 -8.50 -14.39
N LYS A 85 13.12 -8.55 -14.23
CA LYS A 85 14.07 -8.14 -15.27
C LYS A 85 13.98 -9.12 -16.45
N GLY A 86 13.54 -8.63 -17.61
CA GLY A 86 13.39 -9.42 -18.85
C GLY A 86 12.02 -10.11 -19.04
N VAL A 87 11.15 -10.12 -18.01
CA VAL A 87 9.76 -10.58 -18.15
C VAL A 87 9.01 -9.82 -19.26
N PRO A 88 9.09 -8.48 -19.36
CA PRO A 88 8.39 -7.74 -20.41
C PRO A 88 8.77 -8.18 -21.82
N ASP A 89 10.05 -8.50 -22.07
CA ASP A 89 10.53 -8.88 -23.41
C ASP A 89 10.12 -10.32 -23.75
N ARG A 90 10.26 -11.25 -22.80
CA ARG A 90 9.82 -12.64 -22.95
C ARG A 90 8.33 -12.75 -23.22
N VAL A 91 7.51 -12.04 -22.44
CA VAL A 91 6.05 -12.05 -22.60
C VAL A 91 5.66 -11.39 -23.93
N ARG A 92 6.31 -10.29 -24.33
CA ARG A 92 6.07 -9.64 -25.63
C ARG A 92 6.40 -10.55 -26.81
N ALA A 93 7.50 -11.29 -26.76
CA ALA A 93 7.86 -12.26 -27.80
C ALA A 93 6.79 -13.34 -27.96
N LYS A 94 6.29 -13.92 -26.85
CA LYS A 94 5.21 -14.91 -26.88
C LYS A 94 3.87 -14.34 -27.37
N LEU A 95 3.58 -13.08 -27.07
CA LEU A 95 2.34 -12.43 -27.54
C LEU A 95 2.27 -12.27 -29.08
N GLN A 96 3.41 -12.30 -29.78
CA GLN A 96 3.43 -12.25 -31.25
C GLN A 96 2.80 -13.50 -31.88
N SER A 97 2.97 -14.68 -31.25
CA SER A 97 2.40 -15.94 -31.72
C SER A 97 1.09 -16.32 -31.03
N SER A 98 0.77 -15.72 -29.88
CA SER A 98 -0.36 -16.12 -29.02
C SER A 98 -1.20 -14.94 -28.51
N PHE A 99 -1.59 -14.03 -29.39
CA PHE A 99 -2.28 -12.78 -29.02
C PHE A 99 -3.58 -12.97 -28.22
N SER A 100 -4.31 -14.07 -28.40
CA SER A 100 -5.57 -14.35 -27.69
C SER A 100 -5.40 -15.00 -26.32
N HIS A 101 -4.18 -15.37 -25.91
CA HIS A 101 -3.98 -16.08 -24.65
C HIS A 101 -4.21 -15.14 -23.45
N PRO A 102 -5.21 -15.39 -22.58
CA PRO A 102 -5.59 -14.45 -21.52
C PRO A 102 -4.50 -14.32 -20.44
N GLY A 103 -3.85 -15.42 -20.06
CA GLY A 103 -2.72 -15.41 -19.12
C GLY A 103 -1.54 -14.53 -19.58
N LEU A 104 -1.05 -14.75 -20.82
CA LEU A 104 0.04 -13.96 -21.40
C LEU A 104 -0.28 -12.46 -21.45
N ASN A 105 -1.49 -12.11 -21.90
CA ASN A 105 -1.93 -10.71 -21.89
C ASN A 105 -1.97 -10.13 -20.46
N ALA A 106 -2.45 -10.90 -19.48
CA ALA A 106 -2.46 -10.42 -18.11
C ALA A 106 -1.06 -10.22 -17.54
N ARG A 107 -0.10 -11.11 -17.80
CA ARG A 107 1.31 -10.88 -17.42
C ARG A 107 1.91 -9.67 -18.12
N ALA A 108 1.59 -9.46 -19.39
CA ALA A 108 2.03 -8.26 -20.13
C ALA A 108 1.45 -6.98 -19.51
N ALA A 109 0.18 -7.03 -19.08
CA ALA A 109 -0.47 -5.93 -18.39
C ALA A 109 0.17 -5.62 -17.04
N ILE A 110 0.47 -6.65 -16.23
CA ILE A 110 1.14 -6.51 -14.94
C ILE A 110 2.55 -5.92 -15.13
N ALA A 111 3.32 -6.46 -16.10
CA ALA A 111 4.64 -5.93 -16.45
C ALA A 111 4.57 -4.46 -16.90
N ALA A 112 3.61 -4.12 -17.76
CA ALA A 112 3.39 -2.73 -18.19
C ALA A 112 3.03 -1.81 -17.01
N ALA A 113 2.28 -2.30 -16.03
CA ALA A 113 1.96 -1.54 -14.83
C ALA A 113 3.24 -1.20 -14.02
N TRP A 114 4.11 -2.17 -13.81
CA TRP A 114 5.38 -1.94 -13.09
C TRP A 114 6.37 -1.06 -13.85
N GLU A 115 6.36 -1.12 -15.18
CA GLU A 115 7.19 -0.25 -16.03
C GLU A 115 6.62 1.16 -16.22
N GLY A 116 5.43 1.46 -15.67
CA GLY A 116 4.81 2.77 -15.84
C GLY A 116 4.17 3.00 -17.22
N ARG A 117 3.87 1.94 -17.99
CA ARG A 117 3.33 2.02 -19.37
C ARG A 117 1.81 1.87 -19.38
N GLU A 118 1.09 2.95 -19.08
CA GLU A 118 -0.37 2.94 -18.94
C GLU A 118 -1.13 2.46 -20.19
N SER A 119 -0.71 2.89 -21.38
CA SER A 119 -1.36 2.51 -22.65
C SER A 119 -1.32 1.00 -22.88
N ASP A 120 -0.19 0.37 -22.59
CA ASP A 120 0.02 -1.07 -22.71
C ASP A 120 -0.74 -1.83 -21.63
N LEU A 121 -0.72 -1.36 -20.38
CA LEU A 121 -1.55 -1.89 -19.31
C LEU A 121 -3.03 -1.93 -19.74
N LYS A 122 -3.55 -0.81 -20.28
CA LYS A 122 -4.93 -0.71 -20.76
C LYS A 122 -5.23 -1.70 -21.88
N ARG A 123 -4.35 -1.76 -22.89
CA ARG A 123 -4.48 -2.64 -24.05
C ARG A 123 -4.50 -4.11 -23.62
N TYR A 124 -3.47 -4.55 -22.91
CA TYR A 124 -3.32 -5.95 -22.54
C TYR A 124 -4.39 -6.39 -21.53
N SER A 125 -4.78 -5.54 -20.57
CA SER A 125 -5.86 -5.87 -19.62
C SER A 125 -7.19 -6.10 -20.34
N LYS A 126 -7.53 -5.26 -21.33
CA LYS A 126 -8.74 -5.43 -22.16
C LYS A 126 -8.72 -6.75 -22.92
N THR A 127 -7.59 -7.07 -23.55
CA THR A 127 -7.43 -8.32 -24.29
C THR A 127 -7.52 -9.53 -23.35
N ALA A 128 -6.87 -9.49 -22.20
CA ALA A 128 -6.91 -10.57 -21.21
C ALA A 128 -8.35 -10.84 -20.75
N LEU A 129 -9.09 -9.80 -20.38
CA LEU A 129 -10.49 -9.90 -19.94
C LEU A 129 -11.46 -10.28 -21.05
N LYS A 130 -11.13 -9.98 -22.32
CA LYS A 130 -11.93 -10.41 -23.48
C LYS A 130 -11.87 -11.91 -23.70
N PHE A 131 -10.72 -12.54 -23.48
CA PHE A 131 -10.48 -13.95 -23.81
C PHE A 131 -10.47 -14.89 -22.60
N VAL A 132 -10.51 -14.37 -21.36
CA VAL A 132 -10.56 -15.20 -20.16
C VAL A 132 -11.90 -15.92 -20.03
N HIS A 133 -11.88 -17.16 -19.52
CA HIS A 133 -13.10 -17.88 -19.19
C HIS A 133 -13.90 -17.12 -18.11
N PRO A 134 -15.25 -17.07 -18.18
CA PRO A 134 -16.07 -16.31 -17.24
C PRO A 134 -15.81 -16.64 -15.76
N THR A 135 -15.57 -17.90 -15.42
CA THR A 135 -15.27 -18.34 -14.03
C THR A 135 -13.94 -17.80 -13.51
N ALA A 136 -12.99 -17.48 -14.39
CA ALA A 136 -11.67 -16.97 -14.04
C ALA A 136 -11.56 -15.44 -14.14
N ALA A 137 -12.53 -14.78 -14.78
CA ALA A 137 -12.57 -13.33 -14.91
C ALA A 137 -12.50 -12.56 -13.58
N PRO A 138 -13.19 -12.96 -12.48
CA PRO A 138 -13.10 -12.25 -11.20
C PRO A 138 -11.69 -12.25 -10.62
N LEU A 139 -11.02 -13.40 -10.62
CA LEU A 139 -9.63 -13.51 -10.15
C LEU A 139 -8.70 -12.65 -11.01
N LEU A 140 -8.84 -12.75 -12.34
CA LEU A 140 -8.03 -11.99 -13.28
C LEU A 140 -8.17 -10.48 -13.06
N ARG A 141 -9.41 -9.99 -12.90
CA ARG A 141 -9.68 -8.59 -12.56
C ARG A 141 -9.00 -8.18 -11.27
N SER A 142 -9.16 -8.95 -10.20
CA SER A 142 -8.57 -8.63 -8.89
C SER A 142 -7.04 -8.49 -8.97
N ILE A 143 -6.38 -9.35 -9.75
CA ILE A 143 -4.93 -9.29 -9.96
C ILE A 143 -4.56 -8.05 -10.79
N LEU A 144 -5.23 -7.82 -11.93
CA LEU A 144 -4.98 -6.66 -12.78
C LEU A 144 -5.25 -5.33 -12.07
N MET A 145 -6.28 -5.27 -11.22
CA MET A 145 -6.57 -4.11 -10.38
C MET A 145 -5.45 -3.87 -9.37
N SER A 146 -4.93 -4.92 -8.75
CA SER A 146 -3.80 -4.82 -7.81
C SER A 146 -2.53 -4.34 -8.51
N ALA A 147 -2.21 -4.88 -9.69
CA ALA A 147 -1.07 -4.43 -10.49
C ALA A 147 -1.23 -2.98 -10.95
N ALA A 148 -2.43 -2.59 -11.42
CA ALA A 148 -2.73 -1.19 -11.79
C ALA A 148 -2.56 -0.24 -10.59
N ILE A 149 -3.02 -0.63 -9.41
CA ILE A 149 -2.82 0.10 -8.15
C ILE A 149 -1.34 0.27 -7.84
N GLU A 150 -0.56 -0.80 -7.88
CA GLU A 150 0.88 -0.79 -7.60
C GLU A 150 1.65 0.08 -8.61
N GLY A 151 1.23 0.07 -9.88
CA GLY A 151 1.74 0.96 -10.92
C GLY A 151 1.25 2.41 -10.86
N GLY A 152 0.35 2.76 -9.93
CA GLY A 152 -0.21 4.11 -9.79
C GLY A 152 -1.32 4.47 -10.80
N PHE A 153 -1.85 3.49 -11.53
CA PHE A 153 -2.90 3.62 -12.56
C PHE A 153 -4.31 3.48 -11.98
N VAL A 154 -4.64 4.37 -11.05
CA VAL A 154 -5.84 4.25 -10.23
C VAL A 154 -7.14 4.35 -11.01
N SER A 155 -7.21 5.27 -11.98
CA SER A 155 -8.38 5.42 -12.87
C SER A 155 -8.63 4.14 -13.68
N TRP A 156 -7.58 3.42 -14.06
CA TRP A 156 -7.69 2.15 -14.75
C TRP A 156 -8.11 1.02 -13.82
N ALA A 157 -7.57 0.98 -12.59
CA ALA A 157 -8.02 0.02 -11.58
C ALA A 157 -9.53 0.15 -11.27
N ASP A 158 -10.04 1.39 -11.16
CA ASP A 158 -11.48 1.65 -10.98
C ASP A 158 -12.31 1.19 -12.19
N ARG A 159 -11.81 1.40 -13.43
CA ARG A 159 -12.45 0.89 -14.64
C ARG A 159 -12.45 -0.64 -14.71
N LEU A 160 -11.35 -1.29 -14.32
CA LEU A 160 -11.21 -2.76 -14.35
C LEU A 160 -12.26 -3.46 -13.48
N ALA A 161 -12.66 -2.86 -12.36
CA ALA A 161 -13.69 -3.41 -11.48
C ALA A 161 -15.03 -3.65 -12.22
N GLY A 162 -15.35 -2.81 -13.21
CA GLY A 162 -16.58 -2.92 -14.02
C GLY A 162 -16.45 -3.76 -15.30
N MET A 163 -15.25 -4.19 -15.69
CA MET A 163 -15.04 -4.87 -16.97
C MET A 163 -15.47 -6.35 -16.95
N ALA A 164 -15.90 -6.89 -18.10
CA ALA A 164 -16.22 -8.31 -18.28
C ALA A 164 -17.23 -8.89 -17.27
N ARG A 165 -18.23 -8.08 -16.91
CA ARG A 165 -19.42 -8.51 -16.17
C ARG A 165 -20.63 -8.16 -17.03
N THR A 166 -21.47 -9.14 -17.33
CA THR A 166 -22.50 -9.05 -18.36
C THR A 166 -23.92 -9.06 -17.82
N SER A 167 -24.13 -9.17 -16.50
CA SER A 167 -25.48 -9.19 -15.90
C SER A 167 -25.70 -8.05 -14.90
N GLU A 168 -26.91 -7.48 -14.91
CA GLU A 168 -27.37 -6.48 -13.94
C GLU A 168 -27.27 -6.96 -12.49
N GLU A 169 -27.42 -8.27 -12.24
CA GLU A 169 -27.28 -8.88 -10.91
C GLU A 169 -25.86 -8.74 -10.31
N THR A 170 -24.83 -8.59 -11.14
CA THR A 170 -23.43 -8.43 -10.68
C THR A 170 -23.05 -6.99 -10.36
N HIS A 171 -23.98 -6.03 -10.55
CA HIS A 171 -23.71 -4.60 -10.35
C HIS A 171 -23.30 -4.26 -8.91
N PRO A 172 -23.94 -4.78 -7.84
CA PRO A 172 -23.51 -4.47 -6.47
C PRO A 172 -22.09 -4.97 -6.14
N ASP A 173 -21.73 -6.15 -6.61
CA ASP A 173 -20.37 -6.68 -6.43
C ASP A 173 -19.31 -5.85 -7.19
N ILE A 174 -19.69 -5.22 -8.31
CA ILE A 174 -18.81 -4.25 -9.01
C ILE A 174 -18.56 -3.06 -8.11
N ILE A 175 -19.64 -2.51 -7.55
CA ILE A 175 -19.55 -1.32 -6.70
C ILE A 175 -18.72 -1.62 -5.45
N VAL A 176 -18.87 -2.80 -4.85
CA VAL A 176 -18.03 -3.29 -3.75
C VAL A 176 -16.55 -3.32 -4.13
N ASP A 177 -16.21 -3.88 -5.29
CA ASP A 177 -14.81 -3.96 -5.77
C ASP A 177 -14.24 -2.57 -6.05
N ARG A 178 -15.03 -1.68 -6.68
CA ARG A 178 -14.68 -0.27 -6.91
C ARG A 178 -14.39 0.43 -5.60
N ILE A 179 -15.31 0.38 -4.64
CA ILE A 179 -15.12 1.00 -3.32
C ILE A 179 -13.88 0.43 -2.63
N THR A 180 -13.66 -0.88 -2.68
CA THR A 180 -12.49 -1.53 -2.06
C THR A 180 -11.18 -0.97 -2.64
N VAL A 181 -11.08 -0.85 -3.97
CA VAL A 181 -9.92 -0.25 -4.63
C VAL A 181 -9.75 1.20 -4.25
N ARG A 182 -10.84 1.97 -4.27
CA ARG A 182 -10.81 3.40 -3.96
C ARG A 182 -10.36 3.64 -2.52
N LEU A 183 -10.86 2.87 -1.55
CA LEU A 183 -10.42 2.94 -0.15
C LEU A 183 -8.96 2.50 0.03
N LYS A 184 -8.53 1.41 -0.63
CA LYS A 184 -7.13 0.95 -0.60
C LYS A 184 -6.16 2.01 -1.16
N MET A 185 -6.65 2.83 -2.09
CA MET A 185 -5.91 3.94 -2.70
C MET A 185 -6.15 5.28 -2.02
N GLU A 186 -6.82 5.30 -0.87
CA GLU A 186 -7.13 6.52 -0.13
C GLU A 186 -7.91 7.54 -0.98
N ILE A 187 -8.72 7.12 -1.97
CA ILE A 187 -9.54 8.02 -2.77
C ILE A 187 -10.81 8.38 -2.00
N LEU A 188 -10.81 9.56 -1.39
CA LEU A 188 -11.84 10.04 -0.46
C LEU A 188 -12.77 11.11 -1.06
N ASP A 189 -13.05 11.04 -2.36
CA ASP A 189 -13.86 12.01 -3.10
C ASP A 189 -15.38 11.73 -3.02
N ASP A 190 -16.16 12.55 -3.72
CA ASP A 190 -17.63 12.47 -3.77
C ASP A 190 -18.13 11.24 -4.52
N GLU A 191 -17.39 10.75 -5.51
CA GLU A 191 -17.75 9.53 -6.24
C GLU A 191 -17.69 8.33 -5.29
N THR A 192 -16.64 8.22 -4.44
CA THR A 192 -16.60 7.16 -3.41
C THR A 192 -17.80 7.25 -2.46
N SER A 193 -18.19 8.47 -2.04
CA SER A 193 -19.39 8.67 -1.22
C SER A 193 -20.67 8.23 -1.91
N ARG A 194 -20.85 8.56 -3.20
CA ARG A 194 -22.03 8.16 -3.99
C ARG A 194 -22.11 6.65 -4.16
N LEU A 195 -20.97 6.00 -4.42
CA LEU A 195 -20.90 4.54 -4.54
C LEU A 195 -21.29 3.85 -3.23
N LEU A 196 -20.79 4.34 -2.08
CA LEU A 196 -21.16 3.84 -0.75
C LEU A 196 -22.66 4.02 -0.48
N PHE A 197 -23.20 5.22 -0.75
CA PHE A 197 -24.62 5.51 -0.58
C PHE A 197 -25.50 4.61 -1.46
N TRP A 198 -25.10 4.39 -2.72
CA TRP A 198 -25.78 3.46 -3.61
C TRP A 198 -25.73 2.04 -3.06
N LEU A 199 -24.57 1.56 -2.60
CA LEU A 199 -24.40 0.19 -2.11
C LEU A 199 -25.27 -0.11 -0.87
N ARG A 200 -25.47 0.88 0.01
CA ARG A 200 -26.36 0.77 1.18
C ARG A 200 -27.82 0.50 0.81
N ARG A 201 -28.25 0.77 -0.42
CA ARG A 201 -29.61 0.45 -0.90
C ARG A 201 -29.80 -1.02 -1.26
N HIS A 202 -28.75 -1.83 -1.20
CA HIS A 202 -28.79 -3.26 -1.51
C HIS A 202 -28.69 -4.10 -0.23
N PRO A 203 -29.80 -4.70 0.25
CA PRO A 203 -29.83 -5.40 1.55
C PRO A 203 -28.74 -6.47 1.72
N ARG A 204 -28.42 -7.21 0.65
CA ARG A 204 -27.35 -8.23 0.65
C ARG A 204 -25.96 -7.68 0.99
N HIS A 205 -25.73 -6.39 0.77
CA HIS A 205 -24.43 -5.74 0.98
C HIS A 205 -24.46 -4.64 2.05
N LEU A 206 -25.57 -4.48 2.77
CA LEU A 206 -25.76 -3.38 3.71
C LEU A 206 -24.65 -3.34 4.77
N GLU A 207 -24.38 -4.47 5.46
CA GLU A 207 -23.32 -4.52 6.48
C GLU A 207 -21.92 -4.21 5.90
N LYS A 208 -21.63 -4.72 4.70
CA LYS A 208 -20.36 -4.46 4.01
C LYS A 208 -20.23 -2.98 3.62
N ALA A 209 -21.32 -2.37 3.17
CA ALA A 209 -21.40 -0.95 2.85
C ALA A 209 -21.22 -0.09 4.09
N ASP A 210 -21.83 -0.47 5.22
CA ASP A 210 -21.69 0.22 6.50
C ASP A 210 -20.25 0.15 7.03
N TYR A 211 -19.64 -1.03 6.97
CA TYR A 211 -18.22 -1.21 7.29
C TYR A 211 -17.33 -0.32 6.41
N MET A 212 -17.52 -0.35 5.09
CA MET A 212 -16.73 0.48 4.17
C MET A 212 -16.98 1.97 4.35
N ALA A 213 -18.21 2.39 4.68
CA ALA A 213 -18.56 3.77 4.98
C ALA A 213 -17.93 4.25 6.30
N ALA A 214 -17.81 3.36 7.29
CA ALA A 214 -17.11 3.63 8.53
C ALA A 214 -15.61 3.84 8.28
N MET A 215 -14.97 2.96 7.50
CA MET A 215 -13.56 3.11 7.12
C MET A 215 -13.32 4.37 6.29
N TYR A 216 -14.18 4.66 5.32
CA TYR A 216 -14.15 5.90 4.55
C TYR A 216 -14.22 7.13 5.45
N SER A 217 -15.17 7.14 6.40
CA SER A 217 -15.37 8.27 7.30
C SER A 217 -14.19 8.45 8.25
N TRP A 218 -13.62 7.36 8.77
CA TRP A 218 -12.45 7.41 9.63
C TRP A 218 -11.25 8.01 8.91
N GLU A 219 -10.98 7.56 7.68
CA GLU A 219 -9.89 8.09 6.86
C GLU A 219 -10.11 9.54 6.43
N LYS A 220 -11.35 9.94 6.14
CA LYS A 220 -11.68 11.29 5.64
C LYS A 220 -11.83 12.35 6.74
N ARG A 221 -12.43 11.98 7.86
CA ARG A 221 -12.89 12.93 8.91
C ARG A 221 -12.30 12.64 10.29
N GLY A 222 -11.51 11.59 10.43
CA GLY A 222 -11.04 11.12 11.74
C GLY A 222 -12.07 10.27 12.47
N VAL A 223 -11.71 9.83 13.66
CA VAL A 223 -12.52 8.95 14.50
C VAL A 223 -13.65 9.72 15.19
N SER A 224 -14.78 9.06 15.44
CA SER A 224 -15.87 9.57 16.28
C SER A 224 -16.58 8.41 16.99
N SER A 225 -17.30 8.69 18.08
CA SER A 225 -18.05 7.68 18.82
C SER A 225 -19.11 7.00 17.93
N ASP A 226 -19.78 7.76 17.06
CA ASP A 226 -20.78 7.22 16.13
C ASP A 226 -20.19 6.15 15.19
N LEU A 227 -18.93 6.35 14.73
CA LEU A 227 -18.25 5.35 13.90
C LEU A 227 -17.98 4.05 14.67
N VAL A 228 -17.65 4.17 15.96
CA VAL A 228 -17.48 3.00 16.83
C VAL A 228 -18.81 2.27 17.00
N GLU A 229 -19.91 2.98 17.24
CA GLU A 229 -21.25 2.38 17.35
C GLU A 229 -21.65 1.65 16.07
N VAL A 230 -21.43 2.28 14.90
CA VAL A 230 -21.71 1.67 13.60
C VAL A 230 -20.98 0.33 13.49
N LEU A 231 -19.69 0.26 13.82
CA LEU A 231 -18.92 -0.98 13.74
C LEU A 231 -19.40 -2.05 14.74
N LEU A 232 -19.77 -1.65 15.95
CA LEU A 232 -20.24 -2.59 16.98
C LEU A 232 -21.65 -3.12 16.69
N GLY A 233 -22.43 -2.41 15.87
CA GLY A 233 -23.74 -2.86 15.38
C GLY A 233 -23.68 -3.86 14.22
N LEU A 234 -22.52 -4.07 13.60
CA LEU A 234 -22.34 -5.05 12.51
C LEU A 234 -22.17 -6.47 13.06
N THR A 235 -22.43 -7.48 12.23
CA THR A 235 -22.08 -8.87 12.52
C THR A 235 -20.60 -8.95 12.96
N PRO A 236 -20.32 -9.45 14.19
CA PRO A 236 -18.99 -9.37 14.76
C PRO A 236 -18.03 -10.28 14.03
N THR A 237 -16.96 -9.70 13.51
CA THR A 237 -15.76 -10.40 13.06
C THR A 237 -14.57 -9.83 13.80
N THR A 238 -13.50 -10.61 13.98
CA THR A 238 -12.28 -10.13 14.64
C THR A 238 -11.74 -8.86 13.98
N THR A 239 -11.82 -8.74 12.65
CA THR A 239 -11.42 -7.52 11.92
C THR A 239 -12.28 -6.30 12.28
N ILE A 240 -13.60 -6.45 12.35
CA ILE A 240 -14.50 -5.35 12.75
C ILE A 240 -14.21 -4.93 14.19
N ARG A 241 -14.02 -5.91 15.09
CA ARG A 241 -13.70 -5.65 16.50
C ARG A 241 -12.35 -4.98 16.68
N LEU A 242 -11.33 -5.37 15.92
CA LEU A 242 -10.01 -4.72 15.92
C LEU A 242 -10.10 -3.24 15.51
N HIS A 243 -10.90 -2.91 14.48
CA HIS A 243 -11.12 -1.52 14.09
C HIS A 243 -11.89 -0.74 15.16
N ALA A 244 -12.99 -1.29 15.69
CA ALA A 244 -13.77 -0.63 16.74
C ALA A 244 -12.93 -0.38 18.01
N LEU A 245 -12.11 -1.35 18.42
CA LEU A 245 -11.16 -1.23 19.52
C LEU A 245 -10.13 -0.13 19.24
N SER A 246 -9.55 -0.13 18.04
CA SER A 246 -8.50 0.82 17.68
C SER A 246 -9.01 2.25 17.58
N MET A 247 -10.24 2.44 17.07
CA MET A 247 -10.96 3.71 17.08
C MET A 247 -11.27 4.17 18.51
N SER A 248 -11.74 3.28 19.38
CA SER A 248 -12.00 3.60 20.80
C SER A 248 -10.70 4.07 21.49
N ALA A 249 -9.59 3.39 21.24
CA ALA A 249 -8.28 3.77 21.75
C ALA A 249 -7.78 5.12 21.19
N GLU A 250 -8.08 5.44 19.92
CA GLU A 250 -7.75 6.72 19.30
C GLU A 250 -8.52 7.88 19.93
N LEU A 251 -9.81 7.66 20.25
CA LEU A 251 -10.63 8.58 21.03
C LEU A 251 -10.16 8.75 22.48
N GLY A 252 -9.26 7.89 22.96
CA GLY A 252 -8.84 7.83 24.36
C GLY A 252 -9.81 7.06 25.27
N ASP A 253 -10.85 6.44 24.72
CA ASP A 253 -11.79 5.59 25.46
C ASP A 253 -11.23 4.17 25.63
N TRP A 254 -10.21 4.06 26.48
CA TRP A 254 -9.55 2.79 26.78
C TRP A 254 -10.45 1.82 27.56
N LYS A 255 -11.45 2.34 28.28
CA LYS A 255 -12.43 1.49 28.97
C LYS A 255 -13.23 0.70 27.94
N ARG A 256 -13.76 1.38 26.93
CA ARG A 256 -14.48 0.74 25.82
C ARG A 256 -13.58 -0.19 25.00
N ALA A 257 -12.35 0.24 24.70
CA ALA A 257 -11.39 -0.61 24.00
C ALA A 257 -11.13 -1.93 24.75
N LEU A 258 -11.01 -1.86 26.09
CA LEU A 258 -10.84 -3.03 26.95
C LEU A 258 -12.10 -3.92 26.99
N GLU A 259 -13.30 -3.33 27.00
CA GLU A 259 -14.55 -4.08 26.91
C GLU A 259 -14.65 -4.86 25.59
N ILE A 260 -14.30 -4.24 24.46
CA ILE A 260 -14.25 -4.90 23.15
C ILE A 260 -13.22 -6.04 23.14
N TYR A 261 -12.03 -5.81 23.69
CA TYR A 261 -10.98 -6.81 23.81
C TYR A 261 -11.43 -8.05 24.59
N ARG A 262 -12.13 -7.85 25.72
CA ARG A 262 -12.63 -8.96 26.56
C ARG A 262 -13.74 -9.79 25.91
N GLN A 263 -14.42 -9.25 24.90
CA GLN A 263 -15.52 -9.95 24.21
C GLN A 263 -15.02 -10.92 23.12
N ASP A 264 -13.79 -10.78 22.62
CA ASP A 264 -13.23 -11.63 21.56
C ASP A 264 -11.76 -11.95 21.84
N HIS A 265 -11.50 -13.14 22.40
CA HIS A 265 -10.14 -13.60 22.68
C HIS A 265 -9.26 -13.72 21.44
N ALA A 266 -9.81 -13.87 20.23
CA ALA A 266 -9.03 -13.95 19.00
C ALA A 266 -8.29 -12.64 18.70
N ILE A 267 -8.77 -11.50 19.23
CA ILE A 267 -8.08 -10.21 19.14
C ILE A 267 -6.66 -10.29 19.71
N ARG A 268 -6.44 -11.09 20.76
CA ARG A 268 -5.14 -11.22 21.43
C ARG A 268 -4.04 -11.62 20.46
N GLU A 269 -4.31 -12.51 19.51
CA GLU A 269 -3.35 -12.99 18.51
C GLU A 269 -2.81 -11.88 17.58
N HIS A 270 -3.47 -10.72 17.55
CA HIS A 270 -3.13 -9.61 16.69
C HIS A 270 -2.23 -8.55 17.33
N TRP A 271 -1.78 -8.76 18.59
CA TRP A 271 -0.97 -7.79 19.33
C TRP A 271 0.24 -7.27 18.52
N ARG A 272 0.97 -8.16 17.83
CA ARG A 272 2.14 -7.79 17.02
C ARG A 272 1.84 -6.82 15.88
N LYS A 273 0.61 -6.82 15.37
CA LYS A 273 0.20 -5.99 14.22
C LYS A 273 -0.51 -4.71 14.65
N TRP A 274 -1.14 -4.71 15.83
CA TRP A 274 -1.97 -3.62 16.33
C TRP A 274 -1.44 -3.14 17.67
N LEU A 275 -0.78 -1.98 17.67
CA LEU A 275 -0.23 -1.40 18.89
C LEU A 275 -1.28 -1.15 20.00
N PRO A 276 -2.53 -0.72 19.71
CA PRO A 276 -3.56 -0.59 20.74
C PRO A 276 -3.87 -1.93 21.43
N VAL A 277 -3.85 -3.03 20.67
CA VAL A 277 -4.03 -4.39 21.22
C VAL A 277 -2.83 -4.76 22.09
N SER A 278 -1.59 -4.51 21.63
CA SER A 278 -0.40 -4.74 22.45
C SER A 278 -0.49 -4.05 23.81
N LYS A 279 -0.99 -2.81 23.86
CA LYS A 279 -1.17 -2.07 25.11
C LYS A 279 -2.17 -2.73 26.06
N LEU A 280 -3.26 -3.28 25.55
CA LEU A 280 -4.24 -4.00 26.37
C LEU A 280 -3.69 -5.34 26.86
N VAL A 281 -3.09 -6.14 25.98
CA VAL A 281 -2.52 -7.45 26.32
C VAL A 281 -1.35 -7.33 27.31
N ALA A 282 -0.57 -6.25 27.24
CA ALA A 282 0.53 -5.98 28.18
C ALA A 282 0.08 -5.84 29.64
N SER A 283 -1.19 -5.52 29.90
CA SER A 283 -1.72 -5.49 31.27
C SER A 283 -1.95 -6.88 31.88
N GLU A 284 -1.92 -7.93 31.04
CA GLU A 284 -2.23 -9.32 31.40
C GLU A 284 -1.04 -10.27 31.15
N SER A 285 0.12 -9.76 30.77
CA SER A 285 1.25 -10.56 30.29
C SER A 285 2.60 -9.91 30.60
N ASP A 286 3.52 -10.67 31.20
CA ASP A 286 4.91 -10.23 31.45
C ASP A 286 5.88 -10.49 30.28
N ASP A 287 5.37 -11.02 29.15
CA ASP A 287 6.17 -11.25 27.94
C ASP A 287 6.84 -9.94 27.45
N SER A 288 8.18 -9.96 27.39
CA SER A 288 8.99 -8.79 27.06
C SER A 288 8.76 -8.25 25.64
N ALA A 289 8.36 -9.10 24.70
CA ALA A 289 8.06 -8.66 23.33
C ALA A 289 6.71 -7.94 23.28
N ILE A 290 5.71 -8.40 24.04
CA ILE A 290 4.42 -7.70 24.22
C ILE A 290 4.66 -6.33 24.88
N GLN A 291 5.43 -6.31 25.98
CA GLN A 291 5.77 -5.06 26.67
C GLN A 291 6.50 -4.07 25.75
N ALA A 292 7.42 -4.55 24.91
CA ALA A 292 8.12 -3.71 23.96
C ALA A 292 7.18 -3.07 22.91
N HIS A 293 6.19 -3.81 22.40
CA HIS A 293 5.20 -3.24 21.47
C HIS A 293 4.25 -2.25 22.16
N ALA A 294 3.81 -2.55 23.38
CA ALA A 294 3.02 -1.62 24.18
C ALA A 294 3.78 -0.33 24.47
N GLY A 295 5.05 -0.44 24.88
CA GLY A 295 5.93 0.71 25.09
C GLY A 295 6.19 1.52 23.82
N LEU A 296 6.26 0.88 22.65
CA LEU A 296 6.38 1.58 21.37
C LEU A 296 5.17 2.46 21.07
N TYR A 297 3.95 2.01 21.39
CA TYR A 297 2.73 2.82 21.24
C TYR A 297 2.84 4.15 21.98
N ASP A 298 3.19 4.09 23.27
CA ASP A 298 3.31 5.28 24.12
C ASP A 298 4.49 6.17 23.69
N THR A 299 5.59 5.55 23.28
CA THR A 299 6.78 6.24 22.76
C THR A 299 6.43 7.07 21.52
N ILE A 300 5.77 6.49 20.50
CA ILE A 300 5.42 7.21 19.27
C ILE A 300 4.43 8.35 19.55
N ARG A 301 3.46 8.14 20.45
CA ARG A 301 2.54 9.21 20.87
C ARG A 301 3.26 10.36 21.55
N SER A 302 4.13 10.05 22.51
CA SER A 302 4.96 11.05 23.20
C SER A 302 5.84 11.82 22.22
N ASN A 303 6.53 11.10 21.32
CA ASN A 303 7.35 11.69 20.26
C ASN A 303 6.56 12.61 19.34
N THR A 304 5.30 12.26 19.03
CA THR A 304 4.42 13.10 18.21
C THR A 304 4.07 14.41 18.89
N CYS A 305 3.72 14.37 20.18
CA CYS A 305 3.50 15.59 20.96
C CYS A 305 4.77 16.43 21.10
N ASN A 306 5.93 15.79 21.30
CA ASN A 306 7.22 16.46 21.42
C ASN A 306 7.64 17.12 20.09
N LEU A 307 7.46 16.43 18.96
CA LEU A 307 7.72 16.99 17.64
C LEU A 307 6.82 18.19 17.38
N ALA A 308 5.51 18.10 17.64
CA ALA A 308 4.60 19.23 17.44
C ALA A 308 5.02 20.47 18.25
N ARG A 309 5.37 20.28 19.54
CA ARG A 309 5.91 21.36 20.39
C ARG A 309 7.23 21.94 19.84
N ARG A 310 8.14 21.08 19.38
CA ARG A 310 9.41 21.50 18.75
C ARG A 310 9.13 22.34 17.51
N LEU A 311 8.30 21.87 16.60
CA LEU A 311 7.98 22.55 15.34
C LEU A 311 7.23 23.87 15.56
N ALA A 312 6.42 23.98 16.61
CA ALA A 312 5.72 25.21 16.97
C ALA A 312 6.65 26.32 17.49
N ASN A 313 7.88 26.02 17.92
CA ASN A 313 8.81 27.03 18.43
C ASN A 313 9.25 27.99 17.30
N PRO A 314 8.91 29.30 17.36
CA PRO A 314 9.25 30.26 16.30
C PRO A 314 10.75 30.57 16.21
N ALA A 315 11.52 30.30 17.27
CA ALA A 315 12.97 30.51 17.26
C ALA A 315 13.72 29.51 16.38
N LEU A 316 13.12 28.35 16.08
CA LEU A 316 13.74 27.35 15.22
C LEU A 316 13.57 27.71 13.75
N ARG A 317 14.68 27.76 13.02
CA ARG A 317 14.69 27.84 11.56
C ARG A 317 14.49 26.44 10.99
N ILE A 318 13.47 26.28 10.16
CA ILE A 318 13.10 24.99 9.58
C ILE A 318 13.16 25.11 8.05
N ALA A 319 14.01 24.30 7.42
CA ALA A 319 13.97 24.11 5.97
C ALA A 319 13.07 22.91 5.63
N VAL A 320 12.24 23.07 4.61
CA VAL A 320 11.49 21.96 4.01
C VAL A 320 11.99 21.75 2.60
N VAL A 321 12.52 20.56 2.32
CA VAL A 321 13.14 20.23 1.03
C VAL A 321 12.30 19.17 0.31
N GLY A 322 11.49 19.63 -0.63
CA GLY A 322 10.75 18.81 -1.58
C GLY A 322 11.65 18.10 -2.58
N ASN A 323 11.08 17.14 -3.30
CA ASN A 323 11.83 16.30 -4.22
C ASN A 323 11.90 16.83 -5.66
N SER A 324 11.27 17.98 -5.97
CA SER A 324 11.31 18.54 -7.33
C SER A 324 12.76 18.86 -7.75
N PRO A 325 13.15 18.62 -9.01
CA PRO A 325 14.47 18.96 -9.56
C PRO A 325 14.70 20.48 -9.76
N CYS A 326 13.75 21.34 -9.38
CA CYS A 326 13.81 22.79 -9.65
C CYS A 326 14.94 23.54 -8.92
N GLU A 327 15.62 22.92 -7.95
CA GLU A 327 16.76 23.54 -7.26
C GLU A 327 18.12 23.20 -7.92
N ARG A 328 18.15 22.34 -8.94
CA ARG A 328 19.39 21.93 -9.60
C ARG A 328 20.11 23.13 -10.24
N GLY A 329 21.40 23.26 -9.97
CA GLY A 329 22.24 24.36 -10.44
C GLY A 329 22.03 25.69 -9.70
N LEU A 330 21.24 25.73 -8.63
CA LEU A 330 20.97 26.95 -7.86
C LEU A 330 21.86 27.10 -6.62
N SER A 331 22.67 26.09 -6.29
CA SER A 331 23.63 26.11 -5.18
C SER A 331 23.01 26.48 -3.83
N LYS A 332 21.78 26.02 -3.56
CA LYS A 332 21.02 26.33 -2.33
C LYS A 332 21.36 25.43 -1.14
N GLY A 333 22.26 24.46 -1.31
CA GLY A 333 22.54 23.45 -0.31
C GLY A 333 23.07 23.99 1.02
N GLN A 334 23.97 24.98 0.98
CA GLN A 334 24.46 25.62 2.20
C GLN A 334 23.32 26.35 2.94
N ALA A 335 22.49 27.11 2.22
CA ALA A 335 21.36 27.81 2.82
C ALA A 335 20.36 26.84 3.48
N ILE A 336 20.16 25.65 2.89
CA ILE A 336 19.36 24.57 3.50
C ILE A 336 20.02 24.08 4.79
N ASP A 337 21.30 23.73 4.74
CA ASP A 337 22.03 23.11 5.85
C ASP A 337 22.24 24.06 7.05
N GLU A 338 22.16 25.37 6.84
CA GLU A 338 22.18 26.39 7.89
C GLU A 338 20.96 26.37 8.81
N HIS A 339 19.85 25.73 8.44
CA HIS A 339 18.64 25.66 9.27
C HIS A 339 18.82 24.71 10.45
N ASP A 340 18.09 24.94 11.55
CA ASP A 340 18.17 24.07 12.74
C ASP A 340 17.59 22.68 12.44
N GLU A 341 16.43 22.66 11.77
CA GLU A 341 15.73 21.45 11.33
C GLU A 341 15.61 21.42 9.80
N VAL A 342 15.80 20.24 9.20
CA VAL A 342 15.67 20.02 7.76
C VAL A 342 14.76 18.81 7.50
N PHE A 343 13.60 19.09 6.90
CA PHE A 343 12.64 18.08 6.45
C PHE A 343 12.98 17.58 5.04
N ARG A 344 12.92 16.27 4.87
CA ARG A 344 12.99 15.60 3.55
C ARG A 344 11.90 14.54 3.40
N PHE A 345 11.66 14.10 2.18
CA PHE A 345 10.55 13.20 1.85
C PHE A 345 11.01 11.93 1.14
N ASN A 346 10.46 10.78 1.54
CA ASN A 346 10.59 9.50 0.83
C ASN A 346 12.06 9.14 0.54
N GLN A 347 12.39 8.92 -0.75
CA GLN A 347 13.73 8.62 -1.26
C GLN A 347 14.45 9.90 -1.67
N TYR A 348 14.97 10.62 -0.68
CA TYR A 348 15.93 11.70 -0.91
C TYR A 348 17.34 11.12 -1.05
N SER A 349 18.25 11.90 -1.65
CA SER A 349 19.67 11.57 -1.78
C SER A 349 20.53 12.72 -1.28
N ILE A 350 21.53 12.37 -0.46
CA ILE A 350 22.59 13.26 0.03
C ILE A 350 23.94 12.95 -0.65
N ALA A 351 23.91 12.26 -1.79
CA ALA A 351 25.12 12.01 -2.57
C ALA A 351 25.77 13.35 -2.99
N GLU A 352 27.10 13.39 -3.00
CA GLU A 352 27.91 14.59 -3.25
C GLU A 352 27.40 15.44 -4.42
N LYS A 353 27.06 14.79 -5.55
CA LYS A 353 26.53 15.45 -6.75
C LYS A 353 25.23 16.26 -6.56
N TYR A 354 24.51 16.08 -5.46
CA TYR A 354 23.28 16.83 -5.14
C TYR A 354 23.46 17.79 -3.97
N GLN A 355 24.56 17.70 -3.21
CA GLN A 355 24.73 18.47 -1.98
C GLN A 355 24.82 19.97 -2.23
N ALA A 356 25.45 20.39 -3.33
CA ALA A 356 25.54 21.80 -3.68
C ALA A 356 24.15 22.46 -3.79
N ASP A 357 23.17 21.75 -4.34
CA ASP A 357 21.81 22.27 -4.59
C ASP A 357 20.83 21.97 -3.46
N TYR A 358 20.90 20.77 -2.88
CA TYR A 358 19.90 20.26 -1.93
C TYR A 358 20.41 20.11 -0.50
N GLY A 359 21.69 20.38 -0.23
CA GLY A 359 22.31 20.21 1.08
C GLY A 359 22.48 18.74 1.46
N SER A 360 23.09 18.53 2.62
CA SER A 360 23.40 17.22 3.21
C SER A 360 22.68 16.98 4.54
N LYS A 361 22.33 18.05 5.27
CA LYS A 361 21.66 17.96 6.57
C LYS A 361 20.26 17.39 6.39
N THR A 362 19.91 16.49 7.30
CA THR A 362 18.57 15.94 7.44
C THR A 362 18.32 15.65 8.91
N THR A 363 17.26 16.25 9.47
CA THR A 363 16.87 15.99 10.86
C THR A 363 15.56 15.20 10.92
N ILE A 364 14.66 15.44 9.95
CA ILE A 364 13.35 14.81 9.87
C ILE A 364 13.12 14.26 8.47
N VAL A 365 12.66 13.01 8.40
CA VAL A 365 12.25 12.37 7.14
C VAL A 365 10.78 11.99 7.22
N SER A 366 9.97 12.57 6.34
CA SER A 366 8.58 12.18 6.18
C SER A 366 8.46 11.00 5.20
N ARG A 367 7.79 9.92 5.63
CA ARG A 367 7.57 8.71 4.82
C ARG A 367 6.17 8.13 5.02
N LEU A 368 5.74 7.33 4.06
CA LEU A 368 4.49 6.57 4.15
C LEU A 368 4.66 5.21 4.85
N ARG A 369 5.83 4.57 4.71
CA ARG A 369 6.09 3.20 5.19
C ARG A 369 7.42 3.10 5.93
N LEU A 370 7.46 2.20 6.91
CA LEU A 370 8.63 1.90 7.73
C LEU A 370 9.61 0.89 7.11
N ASN A 371 9.25 0.24 5.99
CA ASN A 371 10.03 -0.85 5.40
C ASN A 371 10.66 -0.48 4.04
N ASP A 372 10.72 0.81 3.68
CA ASP A 372 11.31 1.25 2.41
C ASP A 372 12.86 1.13 2.42
N ALA A 373 13.44 0.43 1.43
CA ALA A 373 14.83 -0.06 1.39
C ALA A 373 15.99 0.94 1.66
N ASN A 374 15.77 2.26 1.64
CA ASN A 374 16.81 3.27 1.85
C ASN A 374 16.91 3.70 3.32
N PHE A 375 17.48 2.84 4.17
CA PHE A 375 17.74 3.11 5.60
C PHE A 375 19.18 3.44 5.94
N SER A 376 20.12 3.28 5.02
CA SER A 376 21.55 3.59 5.23
C SER A 376 21.82 5.06 5.58
N VAL A 377 20.85 5.94 5.39
CA VAL A 377 20.96 7.38 5.67
C VAL A 377 20.41 7.75 7.06
N LEU A 378 19.76 6.82 7.78
CA LEU A 378 19.23 7.12 9.10
C LEU A 378 20.29 6.95 10.18
N SER A 379 20.42 7.96 11.04
CA SER A 379 21.33 7.96 12.19
C SER A 379 20.56 8.17 13.51
N PRO A 380 21.15 7.79 14.66
CA PRO A 380 20.58 8.08 15.97
C PRO A 380 20.26 9.58 16.12
N GLY A 381 19.10 9.91 16.71
CA GLY A 381 18.61 11.28 16.88
C GLY A 381 17.79 11.81 15.70
N MET A 382 17.84 11.19 14.52
CA MET A 382 16.94 11.55 13.41
C MET A 382 15.49 11.19 13.74
N THR A 383 14.56 11.96 13.18
CA THR A 383 13.12 11.74 13.33
C THR A 383 12.50 11.20 12.04
N ILE A 384 11.74 10.11 12.14
CA ILE A 384 10.86 9.62 11.08
C ILE A 384 9.45 10.09 11.38
N LEU A 385 8.87 10.85 10.45
CA LEU A 385 7.49 11.28 10.50
C LEU A 385 6.62 10.43 9.56
N LEU A 386 5.75 9.61 10.14
CA LEU A 386 4.83 8.75 9.42
C LEU A 386 3.60 9.55 9.01
N LYS A 387 3.42 9.73 7.70
CA LYS A 387 2.39 10.61 7.14
C LYS A 387 0.96 10.06 7.29
N ARG A 388 0.80 8.74 7.25
CA ARG A 388 -0.52 8.14 7.13
C ARG A 388 -1.38 8.53 8.36
N PRO A 389 -2.61 9.01 8.16
CA PRO A 389 -3.54 9.18 9.28
C PRO A 389 -3.70 7.85 10.01
N HIS A 390 -3.95 7.89 11.32
CA HIS A 390 -4.26 6.70 12.12
C HIS A 390 -3.19 5.60 12.10
N PHE A 391 -1.95 5.90 11.72
CA PHE A 391 -0.94 4.86 11.50
C PHE A 391 -0.73 3.97 12.73
N LEU A 392 -0.83 4.54 13.93
CA LEU A 392 -0.76 3.81 15.21
C LEU A 392 -1.93 2.87 15.47
N HIS A 393 -3.05 3.10 14.81
CA HIS A 393 -4.34 2.45 15.05
C HIS A 393 -4.70 1.49 13.91
N GLN A 394 -3.75 1.16 13.04
CA GLN A 394 -3.93 0.28 11.89
C GLN A 394 -2.92 -0.88 11.90
N PRO A 395 -3.19 -1.98 11.18
CA PRO A 395 -2.29 -3.11 11.15
C PRO A 395 -1.00 -2.75 10.42
N ALA A 396 0.14 -2.97 11.06
CA ALA A 396 1.46 -2.82 10.46
C ALA A 396 2.44 -3.86 11.00
N ASP A 397 3.60 -3.98 10.35
CA ASP A 397 4.72 -4.73 10.89
C ASP A 397 5.60 -3.77 11.71
N TRP A 398 5.52 -3.90 13.03
CA TRP A 398 6.21 -3.02 13.99
C TRP A 398 7.60 -3.49 14.38
N SER A 399 8.03 -4.67 13.91
CA SER A 399 9.37 -5.21 14.19
C SER A 399 10.46 -4.20 13.83
N ARG A 400 10.35 -3.60 12.63
CA ARG A 400 11.28 -2.60 12.14
C ARG A 400 11.25 -1.30 12.94
N ALA A 401 10.09 -0.86 13.40
CA ALA A 401 9.98 0.32 14.27
C ALA A 401 10.68 0.10 15.62
N LEU A 402 10.58 -1.10 16.19
CA LEU A 402 11.29 -1.45 17.42
C LEU A 402 12.80 -1.43 17.22
N GLU A 403 13.31 -2.00 16.14
CA GLU A 403 14.74 -1.95 15.79
C GLU A 403 15.24 -0.50 15.68
N MET A 404 14.50 0.34 14.94
CA MET A 404 14.83 1.76 14.78
C MET A 404 14.81 2.51 16.11
N SER A 405 13.78 2.29 16.92
CA SER A 405 13.67 2.93 18.25
C SER A 405 14.83 2.53 19.15
N ARG A 406 15.28 1.27 19.12
CA ARG A 406 16.46 0.79 19.86
C ARG A 406 17.76 1.40 19.33
N ALA A 407 17.84 1.66 18.03
CA ALA A 407 18.95 2.37 17.41
C ALA A 407 18.94 3.90 17.68
N GLY A 408 18.02 4.41 18.51
CA GLY A 408 17.93 5.82 18.85
C GLY A 408 17.28 6.69 17.78
N ILE A 409 16.59 6.10 16.80
CA ILE A 409 15.80 6.84 15.81
C ILE A 409 14.44 7.16 16.43
N VAL A 410 14.03 8.42 16.33
CA VAL A 410 12.75 8.90 16.87
C VAL A 410 11.65 8.63 15.85
N ILE A 411 10.66 7.82 16.20
CA ILE A 411 9.49 7.55 15.35
C ILE A 411 8.30 8.36 15.87
N THR A 412 7.61 9.04 14.96
CA THR A 412 6.43 9.86 15.23
C THR A 412 5.40 9.72 14.10
N SER A 413 4.13 9.98 14.41
CA SER A 413 3.04 10.07 13.45
C SER A 413 2.67 11.52 13.16
N GLN A 414 2.10 11.79 11.99
CA GLN A 414 1.57 13.11 11.67
C GLN A 414 0.39 13.48 12.60
N PRO A 415 0.36 14.72 13.15
CA PRO A 415 -0.83 15.22 13.83
C PRO A 415 -2.04 15.18 12.90
N LEU A 416 -3.14 14.59 13.37
CA LEU A 416 -4.27 14.23 12.53
C LEU A 416 -5.14 15.44 12.12
N GLN A 417 -5.35 16.39 13.03
CA GLN A 417 -6.26 17.51 12.78
C GLN A 417 -5.84 18.36 11.56
N PRO A 418 -4.57 18.83 11.44
CA PRO A 418 -4.14 19.57 10.24
C PRO A 418 -4.23 18.73 8.96
N PHE A 419 -4.13 17.40 9.05
CA PHE A 419 -4.27 16.52 7.89
C PHE A 419 -5.72 16.52 7.36
N TYR A 420 -6.71 16.39 8.23
CA TYR A 420 -8.13 16.37 7.80
C TYR A 420 -8.60 17.71 7.28
N GLU A 421 -8.22 18.80 7.93
CA GLU A 421 -8.54 20.15 7.45
C GLU A 421 -8.01 20.33 6.02
N LEU A 422 -6.74 19.98 5.80
CA LEU A 422 -6.12 20.07 4.49
C LEU A 422 -6.78 19.14 3.46
N ALA A 423 -7.08 17.90 3.83
CA ALA A 423 -7.78 16.97 2.94
C ALA A 423 -9.17 17.50 2.55
N GLY A 424 -9.87 18.15 3.48
CA GLY A 424 -11.14 18.84 3.23
C GLY A 424 -11.00 20.00 2.25
N LEU A 425 -9.98 20.84 2.41
CA LEU A 425 -9.69 21.96 1.50
C LEU A 425 -9.35 21.48 0.07
N LEU A 426 -8.56 20.40 -0.04
CA LEU A 426 -8.15 19.87 -1.34
C LEU A 426 -9.26 19.07 -2.03
N GLY A 427 -10.15 18.42 -1.26
CA GLY A 427 -11.08 17.42 -1.76
C GLY A 427 -10.41 16.08 -2.14
N SER A 428 -9.15 15.89 -1.72
CA SER A 428 -8.32 14.70 -1.97
C SER A 428 -7.27 14.57 -0.86
N PRO A 429 -6.67 13.39 -0.63
CA PRO A 429 -5.55 13.28 0.30
C PRO A 429 -4.38 14.18 -0.12
N PRO A 430 -3.78 14.92 0.81
CA PRO A 430 -2.65 15.80 0.49
C PRO A 430 -1.40 15.02 0.13
N SER A 431 -0.53 15.56 -0.74
CA SER A 431 0.84 15.10 -0.89
C SER A 431 1.64 15.32 0.40
N SER A 432 2.77 14.62 0.56
CA SER A 432 3.56 14.76 1.80
C SER A 432 4.12 16.17 1.93
N GLY A 433 4.51 16.77 0.80
CA GLY A 433 5.05 18.11 0.75
C GLY A 433 4.07 19.13 1.31
N ILE A 434 2.86 19.21 0.73
CA ILE A 434 1.85 20.18 1.16
C ILE A 434 1.36 19.91 2.59
N ALA A 435 1.26 18.64 2.99
CA ALA A 435 0.85 18.26 4.34
C ALA A 435 1.80 18.83 5.41
N ILE A 436 3.11 18.79 5.18
CA ILE A 436 4.10 19.37 6.10
C ILE A 436 4.06 20.90 6.06
N CYS A 437 3.89 21.50 4.89
CA CYS A 437 3.77 22.96 4.80
C CYS A 437 2.55 23.47 5.57
N TYR A 438 1.39 22.83 5.41
CA TYR A 438 0.16 23.16 6.13
C TYR A 438 0.27 22.88 7.64
N LEU A 439 0.93 21.78 8.04
CA LEU A 439 1.22 21.50 9.45
C LEU A 439 2.04 22.64 10.08
N LEU A 440 3.13 23.08 9.42
CA LEU A 440 3.93 24.19 9.91
C LEU A 440 3.14 25.50 9.95
N LYS A 441 2.30 25.77 8.93
CA LYS A 441 1.38 26.92 8.92
C LYS A 441 0.45 26.91 10.13
N THR A 442 -0.14 25.75 10.44
CA THR A 442 -1.07 25.58 11.56
C THR A 442 -0.37 25.79 12.90
N LEU A 443 0.87 25.30 13.04
CA LEU A 443 1.63 25.42 14.28
C LEU A 443 2.26 26.80 14.51
N ARG A 444 2.61 27.53 13.44
CA ARG A 444 3.37 28.79 13.51
C ARG A 444 2.59 30.04 13.11
N GLY A 445 1.44 29.89 12.45
CA GLY A 445 0.64 30.98 11.89
C GLY A 445 1.23 31.59 10.61
N THR A 446 2.49 31.99 10.59
CA THR A 446 3.17 32.58 9.42
C THR A 446 4.34 31.72 8.94
N LEU A 447 4.54 31.69 7.63
CA LEU A 447 5.63 30.97 6.97
C LEU A 447 6.38 31.91 6.02
N GLU A 448 7.69 31.71 5.88
CA GLU A 448 8.51 32.46 4.94
C GLU A 448 8.88 31.57 3.75
N ARG A 449 8.56 32.02 2.52
CA ARG A 449 8.77 31.23 1.29
C ARG A 449 10.22 30.79 1.09
N LYS A 450 11.20 31.57 1.55
CA LYS A 450 12.64 31.28 1.44
C LYS A 450 13.09 30.02 2.19
N ASN A 451 12.25 29.46 3.08
CA ASN A 451 12.55 28.28 3.86
C ASN A 451 12.04 26.96 3.20
N PHE A 452 11.42 27.06 2.02
CA PHE A 452 10.82 25.94 1.31
C PHE A 452 11.52 25.75 -0.04
N PHE A 453 12.13 24.59 -0.26
CA PHE A 453 12.96 24.29 -1.42
C PHE A 453 12.40 23.08 -2.15
N GLY A 454 12.56 22.99 -3.48
CA GLY A 454 12.17 21.79 -4.22
C GLY A 454 10.65 21.61 -4.35
N PHE A 455 9.90 22.71 -4.39
CA PHE A 455 8.45 22.74 -4.59
C PHE A 455 8.10 23.46 -5.90
N SER A 456 7.82 22.70 -6.95
CA SER A 456 7.33 23.25 -8.21
C SER A 456 5.82 23.11 -8.39
N PHE A 457 5.23 21.98 -7.94
CA PHE A 457 3.82 21.55 -8.11
C PHE A 457 3.26 21.54 -9.55
N VAL A 458 3.86 22.27 -10.48
CA VAL A 458 3.45 22.46 -11.88
C VAL A 458 4.18 21.49 -12.82
N GLY A 459 5.41 21.09 -12.50
CA GLY A 459 6.26 20.22 -13.34
C GLY A 459 6.16 18.71 -13.04
N GLN A 460 5.18 18.29 -12.24
CA GLN A 460 5.00 16.87 -11.86
C GLN A 460 4.04 16.11 -12.78
N VAL A 461 3.44 16.79 -13.76
CA VAL A 461 2.50 16.21 -14.73
C VAL A 461 3.23 15.58 -15.93
N ASP A 462 4.47 16.01 -16.22
CA ASP A 462 5.27 15.45 -17.31
C ASP A 462 5.97 14.12 -16.92
N PRO A 463 5.91 13.08 -17.76
CA PRO A 463 6.58 11.81 -17.49
C PRO A 463 8.10 11.99 -17.55
N GLY A 464 8.77 12.02 -16.38
CA GLY A 464 10.22 11.84 -16.30
C GLY A 464 10.97 12.58 -15.18
N THR A 465 10.38 13.58 -14.52
CA THR A 465 11.16 14.49 -13.65
C THR A 465 10.49 14.89 -12.34
N THR A 466 9.68 14.01 -11.73
CA THR A 466 9.03 14.32 -10.44
C THR A 466 10.01 14.33 -9.26
N HIS A 467 11.13 13.61 -9.38
CA HIS A 467 12.19 13.53 -8.38
C HIS A 467 13.55 13.93 -8.96
N TYR A 468 14.31 14.72 -8.22
CA TYR A 468 15.71 15.04 -8.56
C TYR A 468 16.64 13.81 -8.53
N THR A 469 16.17 12.65 -8.08
CA THR A 469 16.90 11.38 -8.14
C THR A 469 16.54 10.54 -9.38
N GLY A 470 15.63 11.01 -10.24
CA GLY A 470 15.41 10.49 -11.59
C GLY A 470 14.46 9.30 -11.72
N LYS A 471 13.73 8.92 -10.67
CA LYS A 471 12.74 7.84 -10.73
C LYS A 471 11.53 8.17 -9.86
N GLY A 472 10.38 8.34 -10.50
CA GLY A 472 9.08 8.41 -9.85
C GLY A 472 8.01 8.93 -10.80
N LEU A 473 6.85 8.30 -10.77
CA LEU A 473 5.63 8.85 -11.37
C LEU A 473 4.91 9.66 -10.31
N ALA A 474 4.38 10.82 -10.69
CA ALA A 474 3.48 11.56 -9.82
C ALA A 474 2.27 10.68 -9.54
N ARG A 475 1.85 10.63 -8.27
CA ARG A 475 0.62 9.91 -7.93
C ARG A 475 -0.56 10.65 -8.52
N SER A 476 -1.38 9.95 -9.28
CA SER A 476 -2.62 10.45 -9.88
C SER A 476 -3.73 10.74 -8.85
N THR A 477 -3.50 10.40 -7.58
CA THR A 477 -4.46 10.59 -6.49
C THR A 477 -4.46 12.00 -5.89
N HIS A 478 -3.46 12.83 -6.22
CA HIS A 478 -3.34 14.19 -5.69
C HIS A 478 -3.95 15.21 -6.65
N ASN A 479 -4.58 16.24 -6.11
CA ASN A 479 -5.01 17.40 -6.87
C ASN A 479 -3.87 18.43 -6.93
N TRP A 480 -2.90 18.21 -7.81
CA TRP A 480 -1.68 19.02 -7.90
C TRP A 480 -1.94 20.50 -8.15
N GLU A 481 -2.98 20.83 -8.94
CA GLU A 481 -3.39 22.21 -9.20
C GLU A 481 -3.84 22.91 -7.93
N ARG A 482 -4.76 22.29 -7.17
CA ARG A 482 -5.20 22.84 -5.87
C ARG A 482 -4.10 22.87 -4.84
N GLU A 483 -3.20 21.87 -4.84
CA GLU A 483 -2.04 21.89 -3.95
C GLU A 483 -1.10 23.07 -4.27
N ALA A 484 -0.90 23.39 -5.55
CA ALA A 484 -0.09 24.54 -5.97
C ALA A 484 -0.73 25.87 -5.55
N GLU A 485 -2.03 26.03 -5.77
CA GLU A 485 -2.80 27.21 -5.34
C GLU A 485 -2.71 27.39 -3.82
N LEU A 486 -2.99 26.33 -3.07
CA LEU A 486 -2.94 26.36 -1.61
C LEU A 486 -1.52 26.66 -1.12
N PHE A 487 -0.49 26.03 -1.70
CA PHE A 487 0.90 26.28 -1.35
C PHE A 487 1.26 27.76 -1.48
N THR A 488 0.90 28.40 -2.59
CA THR A 488 1.13 29.84 -2.79
C THR A 488 0.42 30.66 -1.71
N GLY A 489 -0.82 30.31 -1.36
CA GLY A 489 -1.59 30.98 -0.30
C GLY A 489 -1.10 30.73 1.14
N LEU A 490 -0.17 29.81 1.38
CA LEU A 490 0.40 29.59 2.73
C LEU A 490 1.32 30.75 3.16
N PHE A 491 1.92 31.41 2.18
CA PHE A 491 2.84 32.53 2.35
C PHE A 491 2.02 33.82 2.21
N GLY A 492 2.03 34.66 3.26
CA GLY A 492 1.22 35.88 3.33
C GLY A 492 1.63 36.92 2.30
#